data_AF-A0A7V2X8F6-F1
#
_entry.id   AF-A0A7V2X8F6-F1
#
_cell.length_a   1.000
_cell.length_b   1.000
_cell.length_c   1.000
_cell.angle_alpha   90.00
_cell.angle_beta   90.00
_cell.angle_gamma   90.00
#
_symmetry.space_group_name_H-M   'P 1'
#
loop_
_entity.id
_entity.type
_entity.pdbx_description
1 polymer ?
#
loop_
_entity_poly.entity_id
_entity_poly.type
_entity_poly.pdbx_seq_one_letter_code
_entity_poly.pdbx_strand_id
1 'polypeptide(L)'
;LQEIIDRDGLESFRRLEERYVRSLECRSAVIATGGSVVYYPAAMAHLRASGRVIHLDLNLPTLRKRLVNLPSRGVVMAPGQSLEQLFAEREPLYRKYADLTIDCARASHEALVRRIVRKLDGFFPAGKGGLERQK
;
A
#
# COMPACT_ATOMS: atom_id res chain seq x y z
N LEU A 1 4.55 3.52 -16.12
CA LEU A 1 3.86 4.43 -15.16
C LEU A 1 4.29 5.87 -15.37
N GLN A 2 5.60 6.16 -15.31
CA GLN A 2 6.14 7.48 -15.62
C GLN A 2 5.71 7.98 -17.01
N GLU A 3 5.73 7.11 -18.02
CA GLU A 3 5.21 7.42 -19.37
C GLU A 3 3.75 7.92 -19.40
N ILE A 4 2.88 7.42 -18.51
CA ILE A 4 1.47 7.86 -18.44
C ILE A 4 1.42 9.27 -17.83
N ILE A 5 2.24 9.53 -16.81
CA ILE A 5 2.33 10.84 -16.17
C ILE A 5 2.93 11.87 -17.15
N ASP A 6 3.96 11.46 -17.90
CA ASP A 6 4.65 12.33 -18.86
C ASP A 6 3.74 12.67 -20.05
N ARG A 7 2.92 11.72 -20.52
CA ARG A 7 2.01 11.89 -21.66
C ARG A 7 0.69 12.59 -21.27
N ASP A 8 0.05 12.14 -20.19
CA ASP A 8 -1.33 12.51 -19.86
C ASP A 8 -1.43 13.50 -18.68
N GLY A 9 -0.31 13.75 -18.00
CA GLY A 9 -0.21 14.61 -16.82
C GLY A 9 -0.59 13.91 -15.52
N LEU A 10 -0.07 14.45 -14.41
CA LEU A 10 -0.26 13.92 -13.06
C LEU A 10 -1.74 13.88 -12.65
N GLU A 11 -2.52 14.89 -13.00
CA GLU A 11 -3.95 14.96 -12.70
C GLU A 11 -4.77 13.86 -13.39
N SER A 12 -4.45 13.57 -14.67
CA SER A 12 -5.11 12.48 -15.40
C SER A 12 -4.75 11.12 -14.82
N PHE A 13 -3.47 10.93 -14.47
CA PHE A 13 -3.02 9.73 -13.77
C PHE A 13 -3.77 9.53 -12.44
N ARG A 14 -3.90 10.59 -11.63
CA ARG A 14 -4.62 10.54 -10.34
C ARG A 14 -6.07 10.10 -10.51
N ARG A 15 -6.81 10.70 -11.45
CA ARG A 15 -8.20 10.32 -11.74
C ARG A 15 -8.32 8.87 -12.22
N LEU A 16 -7.36 8.42 -13.02
CA LEU A 16 -7.32 7.05 -13.53
C LEU A 16 -7.05 6.04 -12.40
N GLU A 17 -6.04 6.32 -11.56
CA GLU A 17 -5.69 5.48 -10.42
C GLU A 17 -6.85 5.37 -9.42
N GLU A 18 -7.48 6.49 -9.04
CA GLU A 18 -8.65 6.48 -8.17
C GLU A 18 -9.78 5.62 -8.75
N ARG A 19 -10.11 5.81 -10.03
CA ARG A 19 -11.17 5.05 -10.70
C ARG A 19 -10.87 3.55 -10.71
N TYR A 20 -9.65 3.16 -11.04
CA TYR A 20 -9.27 1.74 -11.06
C TYR A 20 -9.40 1.12 -9.67
N VAL A 21 -8.86 1.76 -8.63
CA VAL A 21 -8.95 1.22 -7.26
C VAL A 21 -10.41 1.07 -6.82
N ARG A 22 -11.28 2.03 -7.15
CA ARG A 22 -12.71 1.98 -6.83
C ARG A 22 -13.48 0.92 -7.62
N SER A 23 -12.96 0.48 -8.78
CA SER A 23 -13.56 -0.60 -9.57
C SER A 23 -13.11 -2.00 -9.12
N LEU A 24 -12.17 -2.10 -8.18
CA LEU A 24 -11.69 -3.41 -7.72
C LEU A 24 -12.78 -4.12 -6.93
N GLU A 25 -13.20 -5.28 -7.43
CA GLU A 25 -14.03 -6.24 -6.71
C GLU A 25 -13.20 -7.49 -6.46
N CYS A 26 -12.75 -7.66 -5.22
CA CYS A 26 -11.84 -8.75 -4.85
C CYS A 26 -12.42 -9.54 -3.68
N ARG A 27 -12.24 -10.86 -3.69
CA ARG A 27 -12.55 -11.76 -2.58
C ARG A 27 -11.34 -12.64 -2.31
N SER A 28 -11.01 -12.85 -1.04
CA SER A 28 -9.86 -13.67 -0.61
C SER A 28 -8.55 -13.29 -1.31
N ALA A 29 -8.27 -11.98 -1.41
CA ALA A 29 -7.13 -11.44 -2.12
C ALA A 29 -6.27 -10.52 -1.24
N VAL A 30 -5.01 -10.36 -1.60
CA VAL A 30 -4.11 -9.34 -1.06
C VAL A 30 -3.85 -8.30 -2.15
N ILE A 31 -4.14 -7.04 -1.85
CA ILE A 31 -3.95 -5.92 -2.79
C ILE A 31 -2.73 -5.12 -2.33
N ALA A 32 -1.65 -5.16 -3.12
CA ALA A 32 -0.53 -4.24 -2.96
C ALA A 32 -0.86 -2.94 -3.72
N THR A 33 -1.23 -1.90 -2.99
CA THR A 33 -1.60 -0.61 -3.59
C THR A 33 -0.39 0.18 -4.07
N GLY A 34 -0.63 1.12 -4.99
CA GLY A 34 0.32 2.23 -5.21
C GLY A 34 0.43 3.12 -3.97
N GLY A 35 1.59 3.73 -3.76
CA GLY A 35 1.81 4.61 -2.60
C GLY A 35 0.98 5.91 -2.64
N SER A 36 0.48 6.31 -3.80
CA SER A 36 -0.37 7.49 -4.00
C SER A 36 -1.85 7.25 -3.70
N VAL A 37 -2.29 6.00 -3.54
CA VAL A 37 -3.71 5.67 -3.34
C VAL A 37 -4.29 6.33 -2.08
N VAL A 38 -3.45 6.61 -1.07
CA VAL A 38 -3.85 7.31 0.15
C VAL A 38 -4.34 8.75 -0.08
N TYR A 39 -4.06 9.35 -1.23
CA TYR A 39 -4.57 10.69 -1.55
C TYR A 39 -6.04 10.69 -1.95
N TYR A 40 -6.67 9.53 -2.20
CA TYR A 40 -8.04 9.46 -2.69
C TYR A 40 -8.96 8.89 -1.60
N PRO A 41 -9.68 9.74 -0.83
CA PRO A 41 -10.53 9.29 0.26
C PRO A 41 -11.59 8.28 -0.19
N ALA A 42 -12.16 8.44 -1.39
CA ALA A 42 -13.16 7.52 -1.92
C ALA A 42 -12.56 6.14 -2.25
N ALA A 43 -11.34 6.08 -2.77
CA ALA A 43 -10.63 4.81 -2.99
C ALA A 43 -10.29 4.13 -1.66
N MET A 44 -9.80 4.89 -0.68
CA MET A 44 -9.52 4.34 0.65
C MET A 44 -10.78 3.86 1.38
N ALA A 45 -11.90 4.58 1.24
CA ALA A 45 -13.19 4.15 1.77
C ALA A 45 -13.66 2.84 1.12
N HIS A 46 -13.53 2.71 -0.20
CA HIS A 46 -13.82 1.48 -0.94
C HIS A 46 -12.99 0.30 -0.44
N LEU A 47 -11.67 0.47 -0.34
CA LEU A 47 -10.76 -0.57 0.16
C LEU A 47 -11.10 -0.99 1.60
N ARG A 48 -11.37 -0.02 2.49
CA ARG A 48 -11.75 -0.29 3.88
C ARG A 48 -13.12 -0.97 4.03
N ALA A 49 -14.05 -0.71 3.11
CA ALA A 49 -15.34 -1.39 3.11
C ALA A 49 -15.22 -2.87 2.71
N SER A 50 -14.21 -3.21 1.89
CA SER A 50 -14.00 -4.55 1.34
C SER A 50 -12.96 -5.41 2.09
N GLY A 51 -12.20 -4.82 3.02
CA GLY A 51 -11.11 -5.53 3.70
C GLY A 51 -10.39 -4.71 4.76
N ARG A 52 -9.15 -5.12 5.07
CA ARG A 52 -8.29 -4.44 6.05
C ARG A 52 -7.16 -3.71 5.36
N VAL A 53 -6.89 -2.49 5.80
CA VAL A 53 -5.76 -1.69 5.31
C VAL A 53 -4.58 -1.87 6.26
N ILE A 54 -3.46 -2.37 5.73
CA ILE A 54 -2.23 -2.62 6.48
C ILE A 54 -1.16 -1.64 6.02
N HIS A 55 -0.66 -0.82 6.94
CA HIS A 55 0.49 0.03 6.70
C HIS A 55 1.78 -0.71 7.06
N LEU A 56 2.68 -0.85 6.07
CA LEU A 56 4.01 -1.42 6.25
C LEU A 56 4.99 -0.27 6.53
N ASP A 57 5.18 0.02 7.82
CA ASP A 57 5.98 1.16 8.27
C ASP A 57 7.47 0.89 8.11
N LEU A 58 8.16 1.83 7.47
CA LEU A 58 9.60 1.83 7.28
C LEU A 58 10.14 3.24 7.48
N ASN A 59 11.23 3.34 8.23
CA ASN A 59 11.89 4.62 8.40
C ASN A 59 12.49 5.14 7.08
N LEU A 60 12.51 6.46 6.96
CA LEU A 60 13.04 7.19 5.81
C LEU A 60 14.48 6.76 5.39
N PRO A 61 15.45 6.52 6.30
CA PRO A 61 16.77 6.02 5.90
C PRO A 61 16.72 4.67 5.17
N THR A 62 15.82 3.77 5.59
CA THR A 62 15.65 2.47 4.92
C THR A 62 14.96 2.63 3.57
N LEU A 63 13.94 3.49 3.49
CA LEU A 63 13.27 3.81 2.22
C LEU A 63 14.25 4.39 1.20
N ARG A 64 15.12 5.33 1.62
CA ARG A 64 16.15 5.92 0.75
C ARG A 64 17.06 4.88 0.11
N LYS A 65 17.47 3.86 0.89
CA LYS A 65 18.29 2.74 0.39
C LYS A 65 17.54 1.81 -0.57
N ARG A 66 16.21 1.70 -0.45
CA ARG A 66 15.39 0.87 -1.34
C ARG A 66 14.99 1.61 -2.63
N LEU A 67 14.90 2.93 -2.55
CA LEU A 67 14.40 3.80 -3.60
C LEU A 67 15.50 4.59 -4.33
N VAL A 68 16.71 4.02 -4.46
CA VAL A 68 17.87 4.70 -5.07
C VAL A 68 17.58 5.21 -6.49
N ASN A 69 16.71 4.52 -7.24
CA ASN A 69 16.26 4.92 -8.57
C ASN A 69 14.76 5.26 -8.59
N LEU A 70 14.38 6.39 -7.98
CA LEU A 70 12.98 6.85 -7.91
C LEU A 70 12.26 6.92 -9.27
N PRO A 71 12.85 7.47 -10.36
CA PRO A 71 12.14 7.64 -11.62
C PRO A 71 11.75 6.31 -12.27
N SER A 72 12.64 5.31 -12.25
CA SER A 72 12.35 3.99 -12.84
C SER A 72 11.38 3.15 -11.99
N ARG A 73 11.16 3.53 -10.74
CA ARG A 73 10.23 2.85 -9.82
C ARG A 73 8.78 3.34 -9.97
N GLY A 74 8.53 4.37 -10.78
CA GLY A 74 7.19 4.93 -10.98
C GLY A 74 6.62 5.55 -9.70
N VAL A 75 7.46 6.19 -8.88
CA VAL A 75 6.99 6.87 -7.68
C VAL A 75 6.29 8.16 -8.09
N VAL A 76 4.99 8.25 -7.77
CA VAL A 76 4.20 9.46 -8.03
C VAL A 76 4.68 10.58 -7.11
N MET A 77 5.31 11.60 -7.67
CA MET A 77 5.86 12.76 -6.95
C MET A 77 5.54 14.04 -7.72
N ALA A 78 5.37 15.16 -7.01
CA ALA A 78 5.32 16.46 -7.67
C ALA A 78 6.70 16.84 -8.24
N PRO A 79 6.78 17.67 -9.30
CA PRO A 79 8.05 18.17 -9.82
C PRO A 79 8.90 18.82 -8.72
N GLY A 80 10.15 18.37 -8.56
CA GLY A 80 11.08 18.89 -7.56
C GLY A 80 10.84 18.43 -6.11
N GLN A 81 9.81 17.61 -5.84
CA GLN A 81 9.54 17.09 -4.51
C GLN A 81 10.64 16.11 -4.08
N SER A 82 11.16 16.27 -2.86
CA SER A 82 12.12 15.33 -2.29
C SER A 82 11.44 14.09 -1.70
N LEU A 83 12.20 13.02 -1.50
CA LEU A 83 11.69 11.82 -0.81
C LEU A 83 11.28 12.15 0.64
N GLU A 84 12.00 13.05 1.30
CA GLU A 84 11.71 13.49 2.66
C GLU A 84 10.38 14.26 2.74
N GLN A 85 10.11 15.15 1.78
CA GLN A 85 8.84 15.85 1.67
C GLN A 85 7.70 14.88 1.41
N LEU A 86 7.88 13.94 0.48
CA LEU A 86 6.89 12.91 0.17
C LEU A 86 6.59 12.03 1.38
N PHE A 87 7.63 11.64 2.12
CA PHE A 87 7.49 10.85 3.35
C PHE A 87 6.69 11.61 4.40
N ALA A 88 7.06 12.86 4.69
CA ALA A 88 6.37 13.70 5.66
C ALA A 88 4.89 13.94 5.30
N GLU A 89 4.60 14.04 4.00
CA GLU A 89 3.23 14.22 3.49
C GLU A 89 2.39 12.94 3.61
N ARG A 90 2.95 11.78 3.25
CA ARG A 90 2.20 10.52 3.20
C ARG A 90 2.11 9.79 4.52
N GLU A 91 3.09 9.94 5.41
CA GLU A 91 3.13 9.20 6.68
C GLU A 91 1.87 9.41 7.54
N PRO A 92 1.35 10.65 7.73
CA PRO A 92 0.09 10.86 8.44
C PRO A 92 -1.11 10.22 7.74
N LEU A 93 -1.11 10.18 6.40
CA LEU A 93 -2.19 9.58 5.62
C LEU A 93 -2.16 8.05 5.70
N TYR A 94 -0.99 7.43 5.62
CA TYR A 94 -0.85 5.99 5.82
C TYR A 94 -1.39 5.59 7.19
N ARG A 95 -0.98 6.31 8.25
CA ARG A 95 -1.50 6.07 9.61
C ARG A 95 -3.00 6.31 9.73
N LYS A 96 -3.52 7.37 9.11
CA LYS A 96 -4.95 7.71 9.13
C LYS A 96 -5.82 6.57 8.61
N TYR A 97 -5.40 5.89 7.54
CA TYR A 97 -6.21 4.85 6.91
C TYR A 97 -5.89 3.43 7.38
N ALA A 98 -4.78 3.21 8.09
CA ALA A 98 -4.38 1.89 8.54
C ALA A 98 -5.32 1.35 9.62
N ASP A 99 -5.82 0.13 9.43
CA ASP A 99 -6.39 -0.67 10.54
C ASP A 99 -5.27 -1.31 11.36
N LEU A 100 -4.13 -1.57 10.72
CA LEU A 100 -2.97 -2.17 11.33
C LEU A 100 -1.68 -1.57 10.76
N THR A 101 -0.78 -1.16 11.64
CA THR A 101 0.58 -0.76 11.28
C THR A 101 1.58 -1.84 11.69
N ILE A 102 2.45 -2.21 10.75
CA ILE A 102 3.52 -3.18 10.95
C ILE A 102 4.86 -2.48 10.78
N ASP A 103 5.61 -2.38 11.87
CA ASP A 103 7.03 -2.00 11.79
C ASP A 103 7.79 -3.07 11.01
N CYS A 104 8.33 -2.65 9.87
CA CYS A 104 9.09 -3.47 8.94
C CYS A 104 10.60 -3.34 9.13
N ALA A 105 11.08 -2.57 10.11
CA ALA A 105 12.49 -2.42 10.40
C ALA A 105 13.09 -3.75 10.87
N ARG A 106 14.26 -4.09 10.30
CA ARG A 106 15.15 -5.18 10.75
C ARG A 106 14.52 -6.58 10.79
N ALA A 107 13.41 -6.81 10.09
CA ALA A 107 12.77 -8.12 9.97
C ALA A 107 12.89 -8.66 8.54
N SER A 108 13.00 -9.99 8.41
CA SER A 108 12.90 -10.65 7.10
C SER A 108 11.47 -10.60 6.57
N HIS A 109 11.29 -10.71 5.24
CA HIS A 109 9.96 -10.74 4.62
C HIS A 109 9.07 -11.83 5.23
N GLU A 110 9.61 -13.03 5.45
CA GLU A 110 8.88 -14.15 6.05
C GLU A 110 8.43 -13.84 7.49
N ALA A 111 9.29 -13.20 8.29
CA ALA A 111 8.93 -12.77 9.64
C ALA A 111 7.81 -11.72 9.64
N LEU A 112 7.83 -10.81 8.65
CA LEU A 112 6.79 -9.79 8.49
C LEU A 112 5.45 -10.39 8.07
N VAL A 113 5.45 -11.30 7.10
CA VAL A 113 4.25 -12.02 6.68
C VAL A 113 3.66 -12.78 7.87
N ARG A 114 4.46 -13.55 8.62
CA ARG A 114 4.01 -14.23 9.84
C ARG A 114 3.44 -13.27 10.89
N ARG A 115 4.00 -12.08 11.02
CA ARG A 115 3.51 -11.05 11.95
C ARG A 115 2.16 -10.49 11.50
N ILE A 116 1.98 -10.27 10.20
CA ILE A 116 0.72 -9.83 9.60
C ILE A 116 -0.37 -10.89 9.83
N VAL A 117 -0.11 -12.14 9.44
CA VAL A 117 -1.07 -13.25 9.59
C VAL A 117 -1.52 -13.38 11.04
N ARG A 118 -0.59 -13.45 12.01
CA ARG A 118 -0.94 -13.53 13.44
C ARG A 118 -1.79 -12.37 13.93
N LYS A 119 -1.55 -11.16 13.44
CA LYS A 119 -2.36 -9.99 13.80
C LYS A 119 -3.73 -9.99 13.12
N LEU A 120 -3.89 -10.71 12.01
CA LEU A 120 -5.15 -10.88 11.29
C LEU A 120 -5.98 -12.09 11.75
N ASP A 121 -5.37 -13.11 12.36
CA ASP A 121 -6.03 -14.34 12.83
C ASP A 121 -7.20 -14.07 13.81
N GLY A 122 -7.18 -12.94 14.53
CA GLY A 122 -8.29 -12.50 15.39
C GLY A 122 -9.44 -11.79 14.67
N PHE A 123 -9.32 -11.54 13.37
CA PHE A 123 -10.24 -10.68 12.61
C PHE A 123 -11.04 -11.41 11.54
N PHE A 124 -10.54 -12.53 11.04
CA PHE A 124 -11.29 -13.40 10.17
C PHE A 124 -11.85 -14.54 11.02
N PRO A 125 -13.18 -14.70 11.15
CA PRO A 125 -13.71 -15.90 11.76
C PRO A 125 -13.12 -17.09 11.00
N ALA A 126 -12.69 -18.13 11.73
CA ALA A 126 -12.13 -19.33 11.14
C ALA A 126 -13.07 -19.83 10.04
N GLY A 127 -12.72 -19.54 8.79
CA GLY A 127 -13.42 -20.07 7.64
C GLY A 127 -13.30 -21.58 7.73
N LYS A 128 -14.44 -22.28 7.67
CA LYS A 128 -14.47 -23.73 7.42
C LYS A 128 -13.89 -24.00 6.03
N GLY A 129 -12.58 -23.91 5.90
CA GLY A 129 -11.81 -24.23 4.71
C GLY A 129 -10.72 -25.19 5.15
N GLY A 130 -11.02 -26.48 5.07
CA GLY A 130 -10.05 -27.54 5.33
C GLY A 130 -8.89 -27.40 4.37
N LEU A 131 -7.72 -27.00 4.88
CA LEU A 131 -6.47 -27.22 4.20
C LEU A 131 -6.10 -28.68 4.45
N GLU A 132 -6.54 -29.57 3.56
CA GLU A 132 -6.00 -30.93 3.48
C GLU A 132 -4.49 -30.80 3.30
N ARG A 133 -3.75 -31.20 4.34
CA ARG A 133 -2.33 -31.43 4.24
C ARG A 133 -2.15 -32.67 3.38
N GLN A 134 -1.77 -32.48 2.13
CA GLN A 134 -1.23 -33.60 1.34
C GLN A 134 0.09 -34.02 1.98
N LYS A 135 0.18 -35.33 2.22
CA LYS A 135 1.31 -36.04 2.83
C LYS A 135 2.52 -36.07 1.91
#